data_AF-A0A8T4MNN9-F1
#
_entry.id   AF-A0A8T4MNN9-F1
#
_cell.length_a   1.000
_cell.length_b   1.000
_cell.length_c   1.000
_cell.angle_alpha   90.00
_cell.angle_beta   90.00
_cell.angle_gamma   90.00
#
_symmetry.space_group_name_H-M   'P 1'
#
loop_
_entity.id
_entity.type
_entity.pdbx_description
1 polymer ?
#
loop_
_entity_poly.entity_id
_entity_poly.type
_entity_poly.pdbx_seq_one_letter_code
_entity_poly.pdbx_strand_id
1 'polypeptide(L)'
;MKRGVKKRLKKNNKNFKRTLLVTFIFSLSAIILAIYVQINGQKSVLGCSYLDPITIDILAFLASLFLIIEGMARIIEHPSASVKRQFTRIIRVSAGFAILTLHIMQFVHK
;
A
#
# COMPACT_ATOMS: atom_id res chain seq x y z
N MET A 1 -3.00 22.35 -34.47
CA MET A 1 -2.81 20.97 -33.94
C MET A 1 -1.95 20.86 -32.67
N LYS A 2 -0.81 21.57 -32.52
CA LYS A 2 0.12 21.44 -31.37
C LYS A 2 -0.42 21.85 -29.98
N ARG A 3 -1.43 22.73 -29.90
CA ARG A 3 -1.99 23.22 -28.61
C ARG A 3 -2.78 22.15 -27.84
N GLY A 4 -3.40 21.18 -28.53
CA GLY A 4 -4.20 20.11 -27.91
C GLY A 4 -3.35 19.08 -27.16
N VAL A 5 -2.17 18.75 -27.69
CA VAL A 5 -1.25 17.75 -27.12
C VAL A 5 -0.64 18.25 -25.81
N LYS A 6 -0.18 19.51 -25.75
CA LYS A 6 0.34 20.12 -24.51
C LYS A 6 -0.71 20.16 -23.38
N LYS A 7 -1.98 20.46 -23.70
CA LYS A 7 -3.07 20.44 -22.70
C LYS A 7 -3.34 19.03 -22.15
N ARG A 8 -3.32 17.99 -22.99
CA ARG A 8 -3.47 16.59 -22.53
C ARG A 8 -2.32 16.15 -21.63
N LEU A 9 -1.07 16.41 -22.02
CA LEU A 9 0.10 16.03 -21.22
C LEU A 9 0.09 16.71 -19.84
N LYS A 10 -0.26 18.01 -19.78
CA LYS A 10 -0.37 18.74 -18.52
C LYS A 10 -1.48 18.20 -17.61
N LYS A 11 -2.62 17.79 -18.18
CA LYS A 11 -3.73 17.15 -17.44
C LYS A 11 -3.34 15.76 -16.92
N ASN A 12 -2.66 14.95 -17.73
CA ASN A 12 -2.18 13.63 -17.33
C ASN A 12 -1.19 13.72 -16.16
N ASN A 13 -0.22 14.63 -16.24
CA ASN A 13 0.72 14.84 -15.13
C ASN A 13 0.04 15.26 -13.83
N LYS A 14 -1.00 16.11 -13.91
CA LYS A 14 -1.77 16.52 -12.73
C LYS A 14 -2.52 15.33 -12.12
N ASN A 15 -3.15 14.49 -12.94
CA ASN A 15 -3.88 13.31 -12.48
C ASN A 15 -2.95 12.27 -11.85
N PHE A 16 -1.80 12.01 -12.49
CA PHE A 16 -0.81 11.08 -11.99
C PHE A 16 -0.25 11.52 -10.63
N LYS A 17 0.22 12.77 -10.51
CA LYS A 17 0.70 13.33 -9.23
C LYS A 17 -0.36 13.26 -8.14
N ARG A 18 -1.63 13.56 -8.46
CA ARG A 18 -2.73 13.45 -7.51
C ARG A 18 -2.96 12.00 -7.07
N THR A 19 -2.86 11.06 -8.00
CA THR A 19 -3.02 9.63 -7.69
C THR A 19 -1.89 9.14 -6.79
N LEU A 20 -0.64 9.51 -7.07
CA LEU A 20 0.50 9.20 -6.20
C LEU A 20 0.32 9.80 -4.80
N LEU A 21 -0.11 11.06 -4.71
CA LEU A 21 -0.37 11.71 -3.42
C LEU A 21 -1.46 10.98 -2.62
N VAL A 22 -2.57 10.62 -3.26
CA VAL A 22 -3.63 9.84 -2.60
C VAL A 22 -3.13 8.47 -2.18
N THR A 23 -2.32 7.81 -3.01
CA THR A 23 -1.71 6.51 -2.68
C THR A 23 -0.81 6.62 -1.46
N PHE A 24 -0.01 7.68 -1.39
CA PHE A 24 0.87 7.95 -0.25
C PHE A 24 0.06 8.18 1.04
N ILE A 25 -0.97 9.03 0.99
CA ILE A 25 -1.83 9.31 2.15
C ILE A 25 -2.54 8.04 2.63
N PHE A 26 -3.13 7.27 1.71
CA PHE A 26 -3.82 6.02 2.06
C PHE A 26 -2.85 4.99 2.67
N SER A 27 -1.64 4.87 2.11
CA SER A 27 -0.64 3.93 2.63
C SER A 27 -0.16 4.35 4.02
N LEU A 28 0.07 5.65 4.23
CA LEU A 28 0.43 6.18 5.56
C LEU A 28 -0.68 5.91 6.58
N SER A 29 -1.95 6.16 6.23
CA SER A 29 -3.08 5.83 7.11
C SER A 29 -3.18 4.33 7.41
N ALA A 30 -2.88 3.48 6.43
CA ALA A 30 -2.91 2.03 6.61
C ALA A 30 -1.78 1.55 7.53
N ILE A 31 -0.59 2.14 7.45
CA ILE A 31 0.53 1.89 8.38
C ILE A 31 0.15 2.30 9.81
N ILE A 32 -0.40 3.50 10.00
CA ILE A 32 -0.83 3.98 11.33
C ILE A 32 -1.89 3.05 11.92
N LEU A 33 -2.88 2.64 11.11
CA LEU A 33 -3.91 1.71 11.53
C LEU A 33 -3.34 0.34 11.89
N ALA A 34 -2.41 -0.19 11.09
CA ALA A 34 -1.73 -1.45 11.36
C ALA A 34 -0.97 -1.40 12.70
N ILE A 35 -0.20 -0.33 12.95
CA ILE A 35 0.51 -0.12 14.22
C ILE A 35 -0.48 -0.07 15.39
N TYR A 36 -1.56 0.69 15.26
CA TYR A 36 -2.59 0.80 16.30
C TYR A 36 -3.23 -0.55 16.62
N VAL A 37 -3.61 -1.33 15.60
CA VAL A 37 -4.17 -2.67 15.75
C VAL A 37 -3.15 -3.60 16.41
N GLN A 38 -1.89 -3.58 15.98
CA GLN A 38 -0.83 -4.42 16.54
C GLN A 38 -0.61 -4.16 18.03
N ILE A 39 -0.50 -2.89 18.42
CA ILE A 39 -0.29 -2.49 19.83
C ILE A 39 -1.48 -2.92 20.70
N ASN A 40 -2.71 -2.72 20.23
CA ASN A 40 -3.91 -3.09 21.01
C ASN A 40 -4.13 -4.60 21.06
N GLY A 41 -3.78 -5.32 19.99
CA GLY A 41 -3.79 -6.78 19.94
C GLY A 41 -2.82 -7.36 20.96
N GLN A 42 -1.59 -6.87 21.01
CA GLN A 42 -0.58 -7.31 21.99
C GLN A 42 -1.01 -7.02 23.44
N LYS A 43 -1.71 -5.92 23.70
CA LYS A 43 -2.26 -5.60 25.05
C LYS A 43 -3.37 -6.55 25.48
N SER A 44 -4.20 -7.02 24.54
CA SER A 44 -5.34 -7.90 24.84
C SER A 44 -4.92 -9.36 24.98
N VAL A 45 -3.77 -9.73 24.43
CA VAL A 45 -3.32 -11.11 24.34
C VAL A 45 -1.97 -11.23 25.07
N LEU A 46 -2.03 -11.32 26.40
CA LEU A 46 -0.90 -11.71 27.25
C LEU A 46 -0.45 -13.13 26.85
N GLY A 47 0.57 -13.24 25.99
CA GLY A 47 1.36 -14.47 25.84
C GLY A 47 0.96 -15.47 24.75
N CYS A 48 -0.04 -15.22 23.89
CA CYS A 48 -0.19 -16.03 22.67
C CYS A 48 0.77 -15.52 21.59
N SER A 49 2.06 -15.85 21.77
CA SER A 49 2.99 -15.98 20.66
C SER A 49 2.54 -17.17 19.81
N TYR A 50 1.48 -16.99 19.02
CA TYR A 50 1.28 -17.84 17.87
C TYR A 50 2.33 -17.39 16.86
N LEU A 51 3.50 -18.02 16.98
CA LEU A 51 4.38 -18.28 15.85
C LEU A 51 3.51 -18.90 14.76
N ASP A 52 2.95 -18.06 13.89
CA ASP A 52 2.56 -18.55 12.59
C ASP A 52 3.80 -19.29 12.02
N PRO A 53 3.62 -20.48 11.42
CA PRO A 53 4.72 -21.22 10.83
C PRO A 53 5.56 -20.27 9.96
N ILE A 54 6.89 -20.35 10.04
CA ILE A 54 7.83 -19.51 9.27
C ILE A 54 7.41 -19.39 7.79
N THR A 55 6.83 -20.45 7.23
CA THR A 55 6.28 -20.49 5.88
C THR A 55 5.18 -19.45 5.64
N ILE A 56 4.25 -19.27 6.57
CA ILE A 56 3.16 -18.27 6.48
C ILE A 56 3.74 -16.86 6.53
N ASP A 57 4.69 -16.60 7.42
CA ASP A 57 5.39 -15.31 7.50
C ASP A 57 6.10 -14.97 6.19
N ILE A 58 6.86 -15.92 5.61
CA ILE A 58 7.55 -15.72 4.33
C ILE A 58 6.55 -15.46 3.20
N LEU A 59 5.48 -16.26 3.11
CA LEU A 59 4.46 -16.09 2.09
C LEU A 59 3.76 -14.74 2.19
N ALA A 60 3.41 -14.31 3.39
CA ALA A 60 2.73 -13.05 3.62
C ALA A 60 3.66 -11.84 3.39
N PHE A 61 4.95 -11.96 3.73
CA PHE A 61 5.97 -11.00 3.33
C PHE A 61 6.09 -10.89 1.79
N LEU A 62 6.22 -12.01 1.08
CA LEU A 62 6.29 -12.01 -0.39
C LEU A 62 5.01 -11.48 -1.04
N ALA A 63 3.84 -11.84 -0.50
CA ALA A 63 2.56 -11.32 -0.96
C ALA A 63 2.47 -9.80 -0.77
N SER A 64 2.95 -9.27 0.36
CA SER A 64 2.96 -7.83 0.60
C SER A 64 3.84 -7.08 -0.40
N LEU A 65 5.03 -7.61 -0.70
CA LEU A 65 5.91 -7.08 -1.75
C LEU A 65 5.24 -7.12 -3.13
N PHE A 66 4.59 -8.25 -3.47
CA PHE A 66 3.87 -8.39 -4.72
C PHE A 66 2.76 -7.33 -4.87
N LEU A 67 1.95 -7.13 -3.83
CA LEU A 67 0.86 -6.14 -3.82
C LEU A 67 1.39 -4.71 -4.02
N ILE A 68 2.50 -4.35 -3.37
CA ILE A 68 3.12 -3.03 -3.51
C ILE A 68 3.68 -2.84 -4.92
N ILE A 69 4.50 -3.77 -5.40
CA ILE A 69 5.20 -3.65 -6.69
C ILE A 69 4.20 -3.66 -7.84
N GLU A 70 3.30 -4.64 -7.89
CA GLU A 70 2.32 -4.76 -8.97
C GLU A 70 1.32 -3.59 -8.94
N GLY A 71 0.87 -3.20 -7.74
CA GLY A 71 -0.02 -2.04 -7.56
C GLY A 71 0.61 -0.74 -8.07
N MET A 72 1.88 -0.49 -7.72
CA MET A 72 2.63 0.69 -8.17
C MET A 72 2.91 0.65 -9.67
N ALA A 73 3.32 -0.50 -10.22
CA ALA A 73 3.56 -0.67 -11.65
C ALA A 73 2.29 -0.33 -12.46
N ARG A 74 1.12 -0.80 -12.02
CA ARG A 74 -0.16 -0.49 -12.65
C ARG A 74 -0.58 0.98 -12.54
N ILE A 75 -0.19 1.67 -11.46
CA ILE A 75 -0.43 3.12 -11.33
C ILE A 75 0.44 3.90 -12.33
N ILE A 76 1.70 3.49 -12.48
CA ILE A 76 2.67 4.10 -13.41
C ILE A 76 2.30 3.84 -14.88
N GLU A 77 1.80 2.65 -15.21
CA GLU A 77 1.39 2.26 -16.57
C GLU A 77 0.21 3.10 -17.09
N HIS A 78 -0.63 3.64 -16.20
CA HIS A 78 -1.84 4.37 -16.57
C HIS A 78 -1.92 5.79 -16.00
N PRO A 79 -0.99 6.70 -16.35
CA PRO A 79 -0.88 8.03 -15.74
C PRO A 79 -2.06 8.96 -16.10
N SER A 80 -2.82 8.64 -17.14
CA SER A 80 -3.99 9.40 -17.58
C SER A 80 -5.29 9.02 -16.85
N ALA A 81 -5.33 7.86 -16.18
CA ALA A 81 -6.54 7.38 -15.51
C ALA A 81 -6.90 8.25 -14.30
N SER A 82 -8.20 8.43 -14.07
CA SER A 82 -8.69 9.18 -12.91
C SER A 82 -8.44 8.43 -11.61
N VAL A 83 -8.32 9.17 -10.50
CA VAL A 83 -8.10 8.60 -9.15
C VAL A 83 -9.15 7.55 -8.81
N LYS A 84 -10.43 7.79 -9.13
CA LYS A 84 -11.54 6.83 -8.90
C LYS A 84 -11.29 5.49 -9.59
N ARG A 85 -10.77 5.51 -10.82
CA ARG A 85 -10.48 4.28 -11.58
C ARG A 85 -9.24 3.55 -11.06
N GLN A 86 -8.34 4.27 -10.40
CA GLN A 86 -7.15 3.71 -9.78
C GLN A 86 -7.36 3.28 -8.31
N PHE A 87 -8.55 3.51 -7.75
CA PHE A 87 -8.80 3.32 -6.32
C PHE A 87 -8.51 1.90 -5.81
N THR A 88 -8.88 0.86 -6.59
CA THR A 88 -8.56 -0.54 -6.24
C THR A 88 -7.05 -0.80 -6.23
N ARG A 89 -6.29 -0.12 -7.10
CA ARG A 89 -4.82 -0.20 -7.14
C ARG A 89 -4.20 0.51 -5.93
N ILE A 90 -4.78 1.64 -5.54
CA ILE A 90 -4.39 2.38 -4.34
C ILE A 90 -4.59 1.51 -3.10
N ILE A 91 -5.78 0.91 -2.93
CA ILE A 91 -6.08 -0.02 -1.83
C ILE A 91 -5.07 -1.17 -1.83
N ARG A 92 -4.78 -1.76 -3.00
CA ARG A 92 -3.81 -2.85 -3.12
C ARG A 92 -2.44 -2.46 -2.58
N VAL A 93 -1.90 -1.31 -2.99
CA VAL A 93 -0.61 -0.81 -2.49
C VAL A 93 -0.65 -0.56 -0.99
N SER A 94 -1.71 0.09 -0.49
CA SER A 94 -1.85 0.41 0.93
C SER A 94 -2.01 -0.84 1.80
N ALA A 95 -2.73 -1.86 1.34
CA ALA A 95 -2.84 -3.15 2.01
C ALA A 95 -1.48 -3.85 2.08
N GLY A 96 -0.69 -3.80 1.00
CA GLY A 96 0.68 -4.31 0.99
C GLY A 96 1.56 -3.62 2.05
N PHE A 97 1.52 -2.29 2.15
CA PHE A 97 2.27 -1.57 3.20
C PHE A 97 1.79 -1.91 4.62
N ALA A 98 0.48 -2.10 4.83
CA ALA A 98 -0.07 -2.50 6.12
C ALA A 98 0.44 -3.89 6.54
N ILE A 99 0.34 -4.89 5.65
CA ILE A 99 0.81 -6.26 5.90
C ILE A 99 2.31 -6.27 6.18
N LEU A 100 3.11 -5.56 5.36
CA LEU A 100 4.54 -5.43 5.55
C LEU A 100 4.89 -4.82 6.92
N THR A 101 4.14 -3.80 7.34
CA THR A 101 4.32 -3.16 8.65
C THR A 101 4.03 -4.13 9.79
N LEU A 102 2.95 -4.92 9.69
CA LEU A 102 2.62 -5.93 10.69
C LEU A 102 3.76 -6.95 10.83
N HIS A 103 4.29 -7.47 9.72
CA HIS A 103 5.43 -8.40 9.77
C HIS A 103 6.69 -7.78 10.37
N ILE A 104 7.02 -6.54 10.02
CA ILE A 104 8.16 -5.84 10.62
C ILE A 104 7.95 -5.69 12.13
N MET A 105 6.76 -5.28 12.58
CA MET A 105 6.48 -5.15 14.00
C MET A 105 6.51 -6.49 14.74
N GLN A 106 6.01 -7.57 14.13
CA GLN A 106 6.08 -8.93 14.68
C GLN A 106 7.53 -9.43 14.79
N PHE A 107 8.39 -9.07 13.83
CA PHE A 107 9.80 -9.42 13.87
C PHE A 107 10.57 -8.63 14.93
N VAL A 108 10.27 -7.34 15.11
CA VAL A 108 10.94 -6.46 16.08
C VAL A 108 10.52 -6.73 17.53
N HIS A 109 9.27 -7.13 17.78
CA HIS A 109 8.75 -7.42 19.12
C HIS A 109 8.76 -8.92 19.49
N LYS A 110 9.42 -9.77 18.69
CA LYS A 110 9.84 -11.10 19.10
C LYS A 110 11.03 -10.99 20.06
#